data_AF-A0A7V9I7J1-F1
#
_entry.id   AF-A0A7V9I7J1-F1
#
_cell.length_a   1.000
_cell.length_b   1.000
_cell.length_c   1.000
_cell.angle_alpha   90.00
_cell.angle_beta   90.00
_cell.angle_gamma   90.00
#
_symmetry.space_group_name_H-M   'P 1'
#
loop_
_entity.id
_entity.type
_entity.pdbx_description
1 polymer ?
#
loop_
_entity_poly.entity_id
_entity_poly.type
_entity_poly.pdbx_seq_one_letter_code
_entity_poly.pdbx_strand_id
1 'polypeptide(L)' 'MEPVRVPRVGVGHTAALYARTPEPSDHLRTPAEEQLAACRGLAAELGYTIGEDTTFTDTSPASTLARPGLTAL' A
#
# COMPACT_ATOMS: atom_id res chain seq x y z
N MET A 1 -9.53 -3.05 -30.12
CA MET A 1 -8.44 -2.52 -29.28
C MET A 1 -8.10 -3.63 -28.31
N GLU A 2 -6.98 -4.32 -28.50
CA GLU A 2 -6.58 -5.37 -27.55
C GLU A 2 -6.11 -4.71 -26.24
N PRO A 3 -6.49 -5.26 -25.07
CA PRO A 3 -6.03 -4.72 -23.80
C PRO A 3 -4.51 -4.88 -23.66
N VAL A 4 -3.82 -3.81 -23.29
CA VAL A 4 -2.40 -3.85 -22.93
C VAL A 4 -2.24 -4.81 -21.75
N ARG A 5 -1.57 -5.94 -21.96
CA ARG A 5 -1.26 -6.88 -20.87
C ARG A 5 -0.11 -6.32 -20.05
N VAL A 6 -0.37 -5.99 -18.79
CA VAL A 6 0.64 -5.60 -17.83
C VAL A 6 1.55 -6.81 -17.55
N PRO A 7 2.89 -6.69 -17.68
CA PRO A 7 3.80 -7.76 -17.30
C PRO A 7 3.67 -8.14 -15.82
N ARG A 8 3.63 -9.44 -15.52
CA ARG A 8 3.51 -9.96 -14.15
C ARG A 8 4.88 -10.06 -13.47
N VAL A 9 5.41 -8.91 -13.07
CA VAL A 9 6.77 -8.79 -12.49
C VAL A 9 6.90 -9.30 -11.06
N GLY A 10 5.79 -9.55 -10.37
CA GLY A 10 5.77 -9.99 -8.96
C GLY A 10 5.78 -11.50 -8.74
N VAL A 11 5.74 -12.30 -9.80
CA VAL A 11 5.67 -13.77 -9.68
C VAL A 11 6.88 -14.32 -8.92
N GLY A 12 6.62 -15.09 -7.87
CA GLY A 12 7.66 -15.64 -6.99
C GLY A 12 8.17 -14.69 -5.91
N HIS A 13 7.62 -13.47 -5.83
CA HIS A 13 7.99 -12.47 -4.84
C HIS A 13 6.85 -12.18 -3.86
N THR A 14 7.22 -11.80 -2.64
CA THR A 14 6.28 -11.31 -1.62
C THR A 14 6.34 -9.79 -1.57
N ALA A 15 5.19 -9.13 -1.46
CA ALA A 15 5.08 -7.70 -1.23
C ALA A 15 4.67 -7.43 0.22
N ALA A 16 5.24 -6.36 0.77
CA ALA A 16 4.73 -5.73 1.98
C ALA A 16 3.97 -4.46 1.58
N LEU A 17 2.86 -4.21 2.27
CA LEU A 17 2.01 -3.06 2.04
C LEU A 17 2.17 -2.05 3.17
N TYR A 18 2.22 -0.79 2.80
CA TYR A 18 2.24 0.31 3.75
C TYR A 18 1.24 1.38 3.31
N ALA A 19 0.46 1.89 4.25
CA ALA A 19 -0.41 3.04 4.03
C ALA A 19 -0.31 4.04 5.16
N ARG A 20 -0.67 5.28 4.87
CA ARG A 20 -0.65 6.35 5.86
C ARG A 20 -1.99 7.03 5.93
N THR A 21 -2.52 7.15 7.14
CA THR A 21 -3.76 7.88 7.39
C THR A 21 -3.53 9.36 7.10
N PRO A 22 -4.37 9.99 6.26
CA PRO A 22 -4.32 11.42 6.04
C PRO A 22 -4.54 12.22 7.32
N GLU A 23 -4.03 13.45 7.34
CA GLU A 23 -4.37 14.38 8.42
C GLU A 23 -5.85 14.79 8.34
N PRO A 24 -6.52 15.10 9.47
CA PRO A 24 -7.90 15.55 9.47
C PRO A 24 -8.14 16.82 8.65
N SER A 25 -7.12 17.67 8.52
CA SER A 25 -7.13 18.88 7.67
C SER A 25 -7.18 18.54 6.18
N ASP A 26 -6.81 17.32 5.80
CA ASP A 26 -6.59 16.85 4.42
C ASP A 26 -7.66 15.81 4.01
N HIS A 27 -8.93 16.15 4.29
CA HIS A 27 -10.12 15.32 4.07
C HIS A 27 -10.39 14.88 2.63
N LEU A 28 -9.68 15.45 1.65
CA LEU A 28 -9.78 15.06 0.24
C LEU A 28 -8.81 13.91 -0.14
N ARG A 29 -7.91 13.51 0.76
CA ARG A 29 -7.00 12.39 0.48
C ARG A 29 -7.65 11.05 0.72
N THR A 30 -7.20 10.07 -0.06
CA THR A 30 -7.60 8.67 0.05
C THR A 30 -7.35 8.14 1.47
N PRO A 31 -8.37 7.59 2.16
CA PRO A 31 -8.20 6.91 3.43
C PRO A 31 -7.18 5.76 3.36
N ALA A 32 -6.53 5.45 4.48
CA ALA A 32 -5.50 4.39 4.52
C ALA A 32 -6.05 3.03 4.07
N GLU A 33 -7.29 2.70 4.42
CA GLU A 33 -7.94 1.46 4.00
C GLU A 33 -8.09 1.36 2.47
N GLU A 34 -8.52 2.45 1.83
CA GLU A 34 -8.67 2.51 0.37
C GLU A 34 -7.31 2.46 -0.34
N GLN A 35 -6.27 3.09 0.24
CA GLN A 35 -4.89 2.95 -0.25
C GLN A 35 -4.45 1.48 -0.23
N LEU A 36 -4.65 0.79 0.89
CA LEU A 36 -4.30 -0.63 1.01
C LEU A 36 -5.10 -1.51 0.06
N ALA A 37 -6.39 -1.25 -0.13
CA ALA A 37 -7.22 -1.99 -1.09
C ALA A 37 -6.69 -1.84 -2.52
N ALA A 38 -6.33 -0.61 -2.93
CA ALA A 38 -5.74 -0.34 -4.24
C ALA A 38 -4.37 -1.04 -4.39
N CYS A 39 -3.52 -0.99 -3.38
CA CYS A 39 -2.23 -1.69 -3.39
C CYS A 39 -2.39 -3.21 -3.46
N ARG A 40 -3.37 -3.80 -2.77
CA ARG A 40 -3.69 -5.24 -2.87
C ARG A 40 -4.13 -5.62 -4.28
N GLY A 41 -5.00 -4.82 -4.89
CA GLY A 41 -5.43 -5.02 -6.28
C GLY A 41 -4.25 -5.01 -7.25
N LEU A 42 -3.40 -3.97 -7.15
CA LEU A 42 -2.21 -3.85 -8.00
C LEU A 42 -1.21 -5.00 -7.77
N ALA A 43 -0.96 -5.38 -6.52
CA ALA A 43 -0.07 -6.49 -6.19
C ALA A 43 -0.56 -7.81 -6.81
N ALA A 44 -1.88 -8.07 -6.77
CA ALA A 44 -2.49 -9.24 -7.39
C ALA A 44 -2.35 -9.21 -8.92
N GLU A 45 -2.61 -8.06 -9.56
CA GLU A 45 -2.42 -7.88 -11.02
C GLU A 45 -0.97 -8.13 -11.45
N LEU A 46 -0.01 -7.62 -10.68
CA LEU A 46 1.42 -7.81 -10.94
C LEU A 46 1.92 -9.20 -10.55
N GLY A 47 1.14 -9.98 -9.81
CA GLY A 47 1.45 -11.37 -9.42
C GLY A 47 2.26 -11.54 -8.14
N TYR A 48 2.32 -10.53 -7.28
CA TYR A 48 2.91 -10.65 -5.95
C TYR A 48 2.02 -11.47 -5.01
N THR A 49 2.64 -12.14 -4.05
CA THR A 49 1.96 -12.66 -2.86
C THR A 49 2.06 -11.62 -1.74
N ILE A 50 1.03 -11.45 -0.91
CA ILE A 50 1.08 -10.57 0.26
C ILE A 50 1.09 -11.45 1.50
N GLY A 51 2.05 -11.23 2.40
CA GLY A 51 2.12 -11.96 3.67
C GLY A 51 1.02 -11.50 4.63
N GLU A 52 0.56 -12.41 5.49
CA GLU A 52 -0.51 -12.12 6.48
C GLU A 52 -0.09 -10.99 7.45
N ASP A 53 1.20 -10.94 7.81
CA ASP A 53 1.77 -9.96 8.74
C ASP A 53 2.58 -8.84 8.06
N THR A 54 2.40 -8.62 6.75
CA THR A 54 3.20 -7.63 6.00
C THR A 54 2.42 -6.37 5.62
N THR A 55 1.38 -6.02 6.40
CA THR A 55 0.62 -4.78 6.24
C THR A 55 0.91 -3.81 7.39
N PHE A 56 1.41 -2.62 7.05
CA PHE A 56 1.82 -1.61 8.01
C PHE A 56 1.05 -0.31 7.80
N THR A 57 0.76 0.40 8.89
CA THR A 57 0.09 1.70 8.81
C THR A 57 0.68 2.71 9.76
N ASP A 58 0.62 3.98 9.39
CA ASP A 58 0.90 5.11 10.27
C ASP A 58 -0.30 6.06 10.33
N THR A 59 -0.55 6.62 11.52
CA THR A 59 -1.64 7.59 11.77
C THR A 59 -1.13 9.01 12.03
N SER A 60 0.20 9.18 12.10
CA SER A 60 0.81 10.44 12.52
C SER A 60 0.86 11.51 11.42
N PRO A 61 0.78 12.81 11.79
CA PRO A 61 0.86 13.94 10.86
C PRO A 61 2.05 13.86 9.91
N ALA A 62 1.88 14.33 8.67
CA ALA A 62 2.85 14.30 7.56
C ALA A 62 4.27 14.68 8.01
N SER A 63 4.34 15.71 8.85
CA SER A 63 5.54 16.35 9.42
C SER A 63 6.27 15.54 10.50
N THR A 64 5.65 14.49 11.03
CA THR A 64 6.25 13.67 12.09
C THR A 64 7.21 12.63 11.50
N LEU A 65 8.41 12.57 12.08
CA LEU A 65 9.43 11.55 11.78
C LEU A 65 9.15 10.22 12.48
N ALA A 66 8.33 10.20 13.53
CA ALA A 66 7.85 8.97 14.15
C ALA A 66 6.87 8.25 13.22
N ARG A 67 7.38 7.22 12.55
CA ARG A 67 6.67 6.39 11.58
C ARG A 67 6.90 4.92 11.90
N PRO A 68 6.30 4.40 13.00
CA PRO A 68 6.52 3.04 13.43
C PRO A 68 6.12 2.01 12.36
N GLY A 69 5.06 2.26 11.61
CA GLY A 69 4.65 1.40 10.49
C GLY A 69 5.70 1.38 9.39
N LEU A 70 6.22 2.55 9.01
CA LEU A 70 7.31 2.63 8.03
C LEU A 70 8.63 2.02 8.53
N THR A 71 8.87 2.05 9.84
CA THR A 71 10.10 1.50 10.45
C THR A 71 10.05 -0.03 10.54
N ALA A 72 8.86 -0.60 10.66
CA ALA A 72 8.64 -2.04 10.71
C ALA A 72 8.65 -2.69 9.31
N LEU A 73 8.39 -1.91 8.25
CA LEU A 73 8.50 -2.30 6.85
C LEU A 73 9.95 -2.55 6.43
#